data_AF-A0A9Q4BLY8-F1
#
_entry.id   AF-A0A9Q4BLY8-F1
#
_cell.length_a   1.000
_cell.length_b   1.000
_cell.length_c   1.000
_cell.angle_alpha   90.00
_cell.angle_beta   90.00
_cell.angle_gamma   90.00
#
_symmetry.space_group_name_H-M   'P 1'
#
loop_
_entity.id
_entity.type
_entity.pdbx_description
1 polymer ?
#
loop_
_entity_poly.entity_id
_entity_poly.type
_entity_poly.pdbx_seq_one_letter_code
_entity_poly.pdbx_strand_id
1 'polypeptide(L)'
;MSKTVKKNARPVKKSYSSPFTNYWVKENYYLLILGAVILIAGFFVMSLGKWDNPVSLNLSPILLLIGYLVVLPAAIFFRKKQNDKKADNVPGQS
;
A
#
# COMPACT_ATOMS: atom_id res chain seq x y z
N MET A 1 -33.39 -52.84 -3.95
CA MET A 1 -33.74 -51.40 -4.04
C MET A 1 -32.64 -50.57 -3.38
N SER A 2 -31.88 -49.78 -4.13
CA SER A 2 -30.85 -48.88 -3.60
C SER A 2 -31.38 -47.45 -3.62
N LYS A 3 -31.57 -46.85 -2.45
CA LYS A 3 -31.93 -45.43 -2.32
C LYS A 3 -30.64 -44.61 -2.40
N THR A 4 -30.39 -43.95 -3.52
CA THR A 4 -29.30 -42.98 -3.64
C THR A 4 -29.65 -41.71 -2.89
N VAL A 5 -28.96 -41.46 -1.78
CA VAL A 5 -29.08 -40.24 -1.00
C VAL A 5 -28.47 -39.08 -1.80
N LYS A 6 -29.32 -38.24 -2.40
CA LYS A 6 -28.91 -37.00 -3.07
C LYS A 6 -28.37 -36.03 -2.01
N LYS A 7 -27.04 -35.91 -1.90
CA LYS A 7 -26.40 -34.89 -1.07
C LYS A 7 -26.66 -33.52 -1.71
N ASN A 8 -27.49 -32.70 -1.07
CA ASN A 8 -27.72 -31.31 -1.46
C ASN A 8 -26.44 -30.50 -1.21
N ALA A 9 -25.55 -30.44 -2.20
CA ALA A 9 -24.41 -29.56 -2.18
C ALA A 9 -24.92 -28.10 -2.27
N ARG A 10 -24.92 -27.39 -1.14
CA ARG A 10 -25.21 -25.95 -1.12
C ARG A 10 -24.15 -25.26 -1.98
N PRO A 11 -24.53 -24.36 -2.91
CA PRO A 11 -23.55 -23.68 -3.74
C PRO A 11 -22.66 -22.82 -2.83
N VAL A 12 -21.37 -23.15 -2.78
CA VAL A 12 -20.35 -22.35 -2.09
C VAL A 12 -20.31 -21.01 -2.81
N LYS A 13 -20.89 -19.96 -2.21
CA LYS A 13 -20.79 -18.60 -2.73
C LYS A 13 -19.31 -18.24 -2.78
N LYS A 14 -18.77 -18.07 -3.99
CA LYS A 14 -17.39 -17.61 -4.17
C LYS A 14 -17.32 -16.17 -3.68
N SER A 15 -16.59 -15.96 -2.59
CA SER A 15 -16.30 -14.62 -2.08
C SER A 15 -15.38 -13.93 -3.09
N TYR A 16 -15.91 -12.96 -3.83
CA TYR A 16 -15.07 -12.06 -4.62
C TYR A 16 -14.38 -11.11 -3.65
N SER A 17 -13.15 -11.47 -3.24
CA SER A 17 -12.28 -10.54 -2.54
C SER A 17 -11.92 -9.40 -3.49
N SER A 18 -12.42 -8.19 -3.21
CA SER A 18 -12.09 -7.01 -4.00
C SER A 18 -10.58 -6.76 -3.97
N PRO A 19 -9.92 -6.54 -5.13
CA PRO A 19 -8.48 -6.32 -5.21
C PRO A 19 -8.01 -5.04 -4.48
N PHE A 20 -8.97 -4.21 -4.04
CA PHE A 20 -8.80 -2.93 -3.38
C PHE A 20 -8.86 -2.97 -1.83
N THR A 21 -8.99 -4.13 -1.20
CA THR A 21 -9.15 -4.21 0.27
C THR A 21 -7.86 -4.03 1.06
N ASN A 22 -6.69 -4.28 0.48
CA ASN A 22 -5.44 -4.39 1.23
C ASN A 22 -4.36 -3.39 0.74
N TYR A 23 -4.63 -2.10 0.89
CA TYR A 23 -3.67 -1.02 0.64
C TYR A 23 -2.91 -0.58 1.91
N TRP A 24 -3.56 -0.67 3.07
CA TRP A 24 -3.05 -0.16 4.33
C TRP A 24 -2.21 -1.20 5.08
N VAL A 25 -1.14 -1.67 4.44
CA VAL A 25 -0.15 -2.56 5.08
C VAL A 25 0.80 -1.72 5.94
N LYS A 26 1.34 -2.30 7.03
CA LYS A 26 2.23 -1.59 7.96
C LYS A 26 3.42 -0.94 7.24
N GLU A 27 3.97 -1.62 6.25
CA GLU A 27 5.05 -1.13 5.40
C GLU A 27 4.68 0.16 4.64
N ASN A 28 3.45 0.26 4.14
CA ASN A 28 2.97 1.43 3.41
C ASN A 28 2.80 2.65 4.33
N TYR A 29 2.54 2.42 5.62
CA TYR A 29 2.48 3.48 6.61
C TYR A 29 3.83 4.17 6.81
N TYR A 30 4.95 3.43 6.75
CA TYR A 30 6.28 4.04 6.82
C TYR A 30 6.56 4.94 5.63
N LEU A 31 6.16 4.52 4.41
CA LEU A 31 6.29 5.34 3.21
C LEU A 31 5.43 6.61 3.28
N LEU A 32 4.22 6.50 3.86
CA LEU A 32 3.34 7.64 4.06
C LEU A 32 3.97 8.64 5.03
N ILE A 33 4.45 8.18 6.19
CA ILE A 33 5.13 9.03 7.18
C ILE A 33 6.35 9.71 6.56
N LEU A 34 7.15 8.98 5.79
CA LEU A 34 8.30 9.54 5.07
C LEU A 34 7.86 10.65 4.10
N GLY A 35 6.79 10.44 3.33
CA GLY A 35 6.21 11.46 2.45
C GLY A 35 5.73 12.68 3.22
N ALA A 36 5.06 12.49 4.36
CA ALA A 36 4.60 13.58 5.21
C ALA A 36 5.78 14.42 5.74
N VAL A 37 6.87 13.78 6.18
CA VAL A 37 8.09 14.48 6.63
C VAL A 37 8.71 15.30 5.50
N ILE A 38 8.77 14.76 4.28
CA ILE A 38 9.29 15.47 3.10
C ILE A 38 8.44 16.70 2.78
N LEU A 39 7.11 16.58 2.83
CA LEU A 39 6.21 17.72 2.62
C LEU A 39 6.40 18.79 3.68
N ILE A 40 6.45 18.40 4.96
CA ILE A 40 6.70 19.34 6.07
C ILE A 40 8.04 20.04 5.88
N ALA A 41 9.10 19.31 5.50
CA ALA A 41 10.41 19.89 5.22
C ALA A 41 10.36 20.86 4.04
N GLY A 42 9.64 20.54 2.96
CA GLY A 42 9.44 21.44 1.82
C GLY A 42 8.77 22.76 2.24
N PHE A 43 7.66 22.69 2.98
CA PHE A 43 6.99 23.86 3.53
C PHE A 43 7.88 24.64 4.52
N PHE A 44 8.67 23.93 5.33
CA PHE A 44 9.59 24.55 6.27
C PHE A 44 10.72 25.32 5.56
N VAL A 45 11.31 24.75 4.52
CA VAL A 45 12.30 25.43 3.66
C VAL A 45 11.69 26.64 2.97
N MET A 46 10.40 26.58 2.60
CA MET A 46 9.66 27.73 2.10
C MET A 46 9.53 28.83 3.15
N SER A 47 9.32 28.45 4.42
CA SER A 47 9.18 29.38 5.53
C SER A 47 10.48 30.05 5.98
N LEU A 48 11.64 29.43 5.74
CA LEU A 48 12.95 29.95 6.17
C LEU A 48 13.54 30.98 5.19
N GLY A 49 13.15 30.92 3.91
CA GLY A 49 13.68 31.83 2.91
C GLY A 49 13.07 33.22 3.00
N LYS A 50 13.91 34.26 3.03
CA LYS A 50 13.47 35.57 2.52
C LYS A 50 12.97 35.33 1.09
N TRP A 51 11.81 35.87 0.75
CA TRP A 51 11.11 35.76 -0.54
C TRP A 51 11.99 36.01 -1.79
N ASP A 52 13.18 36.56 -1.60
CA ASP A 52 14.15 36.90 -2.64
C ASP A 52 15.29 35.86 -2.79
N ASN A 53 15.29 34.77 -2.01
CA ASN A 53 16.30 33.72 -2.14
C ASN A 53 15.86 32.68 -3.20
N PRO A 54 16.57 32.55 -4.34
CA PRO A 54 16.21 31.61 -5.41
C PRO A 54 16.24 30.15 -4.95
N VAL A 55 16.93 29.83 -3.86
CA VAL A 55 16.92 28.50 -3.26
C VAL A 55 15.54 28.17 -2.72
N SER A 56 14.87 29.07 -1.98
CA SER A 56 13.54 28.79 -1.45
C SER A 56 12.46 28.77 -2.54
N LEU A 57 12.61 29.58 -3.59
CA LEU A 57 11.68 29.57 -4.73
C LEU A 57 11.75 28.30 -5.58
N ASN A 58 12.93 27.70 -5.74
CA ASN A 58 13.09 26.52 -6.59
C ASN A 58 13.08 25.23 -5.78
N LEU A 59 13.77 25.19 -4.64
CA LEU A 59 13.95 23.97 -3.86
C LEU A 59 12.65 23.53 -3.18
N SER A 60 11.87 24.46 -2.62
CA SER A 60 10.61 24.12 -1.94
C SER A 60 9.59 23.47 -2.90
N PRO A 61 9.26 24.06 -4.07
CA PRO A 61 8.34 23.42 -5.01
C PRO A 61 8.82 22.05 -5.49
N ILE A 62 10.13 21.85 -5.67
CA ILE A 62 10.70 20.55 -6.05
C ILE A 62 10.50 19.50 -4.96
N LEU A 63 10.76 19.83 -3.68
CA LEU A 63 10.51 18.92 -2.56
C LEU A 63 9.03 18.55 -2.45
N LEU A 64 8.16 19.55 -2.58
CA LEU A 64 6.70 19.33 -2.55
C LEU A 64 6.25 18.46 -3.72
N LEU A 65 6.79 18.69 -4.91
CA LEU A 65 6.48 17.91 -6.11
C LEU A 65 6.90 16.46 -5.95
N ILE A 66 8.11 16.19 -5.44
CA ILE A 66 8.58 14.82 -5.20
C ILE A 66 7.75 14.14 -4.11
N GLY A 67 7.52 14.82 -2.97
CA GLY A 67 6.73 14.29 -1.87
C GLY A 67 5.30 13.94 -2.31
N TYR A 68 4.68 14.81 -3.10
CA TYR A 68 3.29 14.66 -3.51
C TYR A 68 3.08 13.75 -4.72
N LEU A 69 3.92 13.84 -5.77
CA LEU A 69 3.74 13.06 -7.00
C LEU A 69 4.46 11.72 -6.99
N VAL A 70 5.49 11.54 -6.17
CA VAL A 70 6.28 10.30 -6.17
C VAL A 70 6.05 9.54 -4.88
N VAL A 71 6.30 10.18 -3.73
CA VAL A 71 6.32 9.47 -2.45
C VAL A 71 4.91 9.08 -1.99
N LEU A 72 3.92 9.97 -2.09
CA LEU A 72 2.54 9.64 -1.73
C LEU A 72 1.92 8.55 -2.63
N PRO A 73 2.02 8.61 -3.98
CA PRO A 73 1.53 7.54 -4.82
C PRO A 73 2.27 6.23 -4.59
N ALA A 74 3.58 6.27 -4.37
CA ALA A 74 4.34 5.08 -4.00
C ALA A 74 3.84 4.50 -2.68
N ALA A 75 3.60 5.32 -1.64
CA ALA A 75 3.07 4.85 -0.36
C ALA A 75 1.71 4.14 -0.52
N ILE A 76 0.87 4.58 -1.44
CA ILE A 76 -0.45 3.97 -1.69
C ILE A 76 -0.32 2.71 -2.57
N PHE A 77 0.44 2.76 -3.66
CA PHE A 77 0.50 1.68 -4.65
C PHE A 77 1.50 0.58 -4.31
N PHE A 78 2.46 0.80 -3.42
CA PHE A 78 3.47 -0.19 -3.10
C PHE A 78 2.84 -1.39 -2.40
N ARG A 79 2.65 -2.50 -3.11
CA ARG A 79 2.14 -3.75 -2.54
C ARG A 79 3.31 -4.70 -2.40
N LYS A 80 3.77 -4.88 -1.16
CA LYS A 80 4.70 -5.97 -0.85
C LYS A 80 3.96 -7.28 -1.08
N LYS A 81 4.36 -8.04 -2.10
CA LYS A 81 3.90 -9.42 -2.30
C LYS A 81 4.32 -10.18 -1.04
N GLN A 82 3.36 -10.57 -0.21
CA GLN A 82 3.65 -11.48 0.88
C GLN A 82 4.15 -12.76 0.21
N ASN A 83 5.45 -13.02 0.35
CA ASN A 83 5.97 -14.33 0.00
C ASN A 83 5.36 -15.28 1.03
N ASP A 84 4.29 -15.96 0.62
CA ASP A 84 3.72 -17.11 1.32
C ASP A 84 4.81 -18.20 1.42
N LYS A 85 5.75 -18.03 2.36
CA LYS A 85 6.60 -19.11 2.83
C LYS A 85 5.93 -19.70 4.07
N LYS A 86 5.03 -20.67 3.84
CA LYS A 86 4.51 -21.77 4.71
C LYS A 86 3.11 -22.11 4.17
N ALA A 87 2.74 -23.34 3.78
CA ALA A 87 3.27 -24.64 4.14
C ALA A 87 2.86 -25.70 3.10
N ASP A 88 3.84 -26.31 2.43
CA ASP A 88 3.71 -27.70 1.99
C ASP A 88 3.94 -28.58 3.23
N ASN A 89 2.91 -28.72 4.06
CA ASN A 89 2.81 -29.85 4.98
C ASN A 89 1.47 -30.50 4.72
N VAL A 90 1.47 -31.49 3.83
CA VAL A 90 0.39 -32.47 3.71
C VAL A 90 0.78 -33.66 4.59
N PRO A 91 0.19 -33.83 5.78
CA PRO A 91 0.32 -35.07 6.51
C PRO A 91 -0.71 -36.06 5.95
N GLY A 92 -0.25 -37.03 5.15
CA GLY A 92 -0.98 -38.27 4.90
C GLY A 92 -1.81 -38.35 3.61
N GLN A 93 -1.15 -38.36 2.45
CA GLN A 93 -1.66 -39.10 1.29
C GLN A 93 -0.57 -40.08 0.84
N SER A 94 -0.66 -41.32 1.30
CA SER A 94 0.02 -42.53 0.80
C SER A 94 -0.86 -43.71 1.15
#